data_AF-A0A240UBI1-F1
#
_entry.id   AF-A0A240UBI1-F1
#
_cell.length_a   1.000
_cell.length_b   1.000
_cell.length_c   1.000
_cell.angle_alpha   90.00
_cell.angle_beta   90.00
_cell.angle_gamma   90.00
#
_symmetry.space_group_name_H-M   'P 1'
#
loop_
_entity.id
_entity.type
_entity.pdbx_description
1 polymer ?
#
loop_
_entity_poly.entity_id
_entity_poly.type
_entity_poly.pdbx_seq_one_letter_code
_entity_poly.pdbx_strand_id
1 'polypeptide(L)'
;MKNRTPRARRVAPLCLRPCVLAVLSLVSAHAVQAQPLAAPVLLAQNARMPSLQDTVVTATRTEQPLADLVADVSIVDRETIETSGATGLADVLARLPGIEMGRSGGPGGNTSVFVRGAESRFAAVYVDGVRVDSQAGSGGTTWEAIPLAQIERIEVLRGPAAAVYGSDAVAGVIQIFTKKGEAGVAPYVGVGAGTHGTYRAEAGVSAASGAVDYALGLSRETSKGFNAKLDGNPDRDDYRSTAANGRLGLQLSTAHRLEGNFLYNDTDGGYDVNKTADDRSLHRMHAASLNWQAKWSEKYKTRLSVTDSRDRYETQPSFYLTDTQLRNYLFFNELRLGAHQFTAALERRDDELSNSGVTDARSRSQNALALGYGLHLGRHTLQLNARHDDDSEFGGKSTGSAAYGFAFASNWRATASAGTAFKAPTLYQRFSLYGDETLRPETSRNVELGLKWAEGSNNFSATLYRNNVSNLIDWQGKTGTCAGNSGPYPGCYANVGKARYEGLTLAGAYRLGVMKLRGSLDLQNPKNLDTGRLLGRRARQHAVLGADTRLAGWTLGVELQASGERYDNNNVNAPKLGGYALVNLYVSTRVARDYLVYARLDNLADKDYALARNYATAGRTIFVGVKWAPQ
;
A
#
# COMPACT_ATOMS: atom_id res chain seq x y z
N MET A 1 -18.73 -62.08 44.01
CA MET A 1 -17.64 -63.07 44.15
C MET A 1 -16.36 -62.50 43.53
N LYS A 2 -15.28 -62.47 44.34
CA LYS A 2 -13.82 -62.42 44.05
C LYS A 2 -13.31 -61.54 42.88
N ASN A 3 -12.73 -60.35 43.11
CA ASN A 3 -11.36 -60.01 43.56
C ASN A 3 -10.20 -60.56 42.71
N ARG A 4 -9.42 -59.66 42.07
CA ARG A 4 -8.02 -59.34 42.46
C ARG A 4 -7.43 -58.16 41.66
N THR A 5 -6.83 -57.24 42.41
CA THR A 5 -5.87 -56.18 42.03
C THR A 5 -4.45 -56.77 41.84
N PRO A 6 -3.45 -56.01 41.33
CA PRO A 6 -2.60 -55.21 42.23
C PRO A 6 -1.99 -53.89 41.68
N ARG A 7 -1.88 -52.93 42.62
CA ARG A 7 -0.81 -51.99 43.02
C ARG A 7 -0.13 -50.97 42.07
N ALA A 8 -0.11 -49.76 42.64
CA ALA A 8 0.57 -48.53 42.26
C ALA A 8 2.06 -48.47 42.65
N ARG A 9 2.80 -47.55 42.00
CA ARG A 9 3.98 -46.87 42.57
C ARG A 9 3.84 -45.36 42.39
N ARG A 10 4.18 -44.62 43.46
CA ARG A 10 4.26 -43.14 43.56
C ARG A 10 5.72 -42.74 43.87
N VAL A 11 5.95 -41.43 43.76
CA VAL A 11 7.01 -40.57 44.39
C VAL A 11 8.26 -40.43 43.50
N ALA A 12 8.83 -39.25 43.20
CA ALA A 12 8.91 -37.96 43.91
C ALA A 12 9.13 -36.74 42.95
N PRO A 13 9.06 -35.49 43.46
CA PRO A 13 9.11 -34.24 42.68
C PRO A 13 10.53 -33.62 42.61
N LEU A 14 10.84 -32.89 41.54
CA LEU A 14 12.04 -32.04 41.46
C LEU A 14 11.72 -30.61 41.88
N CYS A 15 12.31 -30.19 43.01
CA CYS A 15 12.32 -28.81 43.49
C CYS A 15 13.36 -27.97 42.75
N LEU A 16 12.95 -26.78 42.29
CA LEU A 16 13.80 -25.66 41.96
C LEU A 16 14.41 -25.05 43.24
N ARG A 17 15.71 -24.74 43.23
CA ARG A 17 16.28 -23.62 44.00
C ARG A 17 17.48 -22.97 43.28
N PRO A 18 17.73 -21.67 43.53
CA PRO A 18 18.65 -20.81 42.79
C PRO A 18 20.03 -20.71 43.45
N CYS A 19 21.06 -20.34 42.69
CA CYS A 19 22.32 -19.82 43.23
C CYS A 19 22.87 -18.71 42.35
N VAL A 20 23.54 -17.78 43.02
CA VAL A 20 23.83 -16.39 42.69
C VAL A 20 25.32 -16.15 42.96
N LEU A 21 25.98 -15.29 42.16
CA LEU A 21 27.32 -14.67 42.34
C LEU A 21 28.54 -15.66 42.36
N ALA A 22 29.80 -15.33 42.03
CA ALA A 22 30.51 -14.18 41.48
C ALA A 22 32.04 -14.49 41.41
N VAL A 23 32.72 -13.93 40.40
CA VAL A 23 34.08 -13.30 40.41
C VAL A 23 35.38 -14.16 40.50
N LEU A 24 36.27 -13.97 39.50
CA LEU A 24 37.71 -13.55 39.52
C LEU A 24 38.40 -14.12 38.25
N SER A 25 38.61 -13.35 37.18
CA SER A 25 39.74 -12.46 36.88
C SER A 25 41.11 -13.14 36.75
N LEU A 26 41.69 -13.10 35.55
CA LEU A 26 43.13 -13.09 35.33
C LEU A 26 43.45 -12.17 34.14
N VAL A 27 44.35 -11.23 34.43
CA VAL A 27 44.83 -10.12 33.61
C VAL A 27 45.85 -10.61 32.60
N SER A 28 45.83 -10.06 31.40
CA SER A 28 47.00 -10.04 30.51
C SER A 28 47.03 -8.69 29.81
N ALA A 29 47.95 -7.84 30.28
CA ALA A 29 48.22 -6.53 29.72
C ALA A 29 48.91 -6.66 28.36
N HIS A 30 48.32 -6.07 27.32
CA HIS A 30 49.04 -5.69 26.10
C HIS A 30 48.79 -4.21 25.87
N ALA A 31 49.87 -3.45 25.81
CA ALA A 31 49.87 -2.03 25.47
C ALA A 31 49.40 -1.86 24.03
N VAL A 32 48.33 -1.07 23.84
CA VAL A 32 47.87 -0.65 22.51
C VAL A 32 48.10 0.85 22.39
N GLN A 33 48.89 1.21 21.38
CA GLN A 33 49.16 2.57 20.94
C GLN A 33 47.86 3.28 20.57
N ALA A 34 47.71 4.53 21.01
CA ALA A 34 46.61 5.41 20.63
C ALA A 34 46.69 5.74 19.14
N GLN A 35 45.76 5.19 18.35
CA GLN A 35 45.47 5.68 17.00
C GLN A 35 44.39 6.78 17.06
N PRO A 36 44.47 7.80 16.20
CA PRO A 36 43.53 8.92 16.22
C PRO A 36 42.11 8.45 15.88
N LEU A 37 41.14 8.98 16.62
CA LEU A 37 39.70 8.80 16.38
C LEU A 37 39.35 9.21 14.94
N ALA A 38 39.16 8.21 14.08
CA ALA A 38 38.48 8.38 12.81
C ALA A 38 37.01 8.76 13.06
N ALA A 39 36.53 9.70 12.24
CA ALA A 39 35.18 10.26 12.29
C ALA A 39 34.07 9.18 12.37
N PRO A 40 32.93 9.49 13.01
CA PRO A 40 31.84 8.52 13.11
C PRO A 40 31.29 8.17 11.72
N VAL A 41 31.41 6.89 11.38
CA VAL A 41 30.70 6.27 10.25
C VAL A 41 29.20 6.41 10.50
N LEU A 42 28.51 7.14 9.64
CA LEU A 42 27.05 7.29 9.62
C LEU A 42 26.40 5.91 9.40
N LEU A 43 25.97 5.28 10.49
CA LEU A 43 25.30 3.98 10.49
C LEU A 43 23.82 4.10 10.10
N ALA A 44 23.42 3.24 9.15
CA ALA A 44 22.10 2.85 8.67
C ALA A 44 20.90 3.13 9.61
N GLN A 45 19.73 3.49 9.12
CA GLN A 45 18.51 3.72 9.93
C GLN A 45 17.38 2.78 9.49
N ASN A 46 17.12 1.71 10.25
CA ASN A 46 15.96 0.83 10.01
C ASN A 46 14.63 1.55 10.29
N ALA A 47 13.68 1.37 9.36
CA ALA A 47 12.31 1.90 9.32
C ALA A 47 12.19 3.40 9.59
N ARG A 48 12.74 4.26 8.73
CA ARG A 48 12.59 5.72 8.88
C ARG A 48 11.15 6.11 8.52
N MET A 49 10.33 6.52 9.50
CA MET A 49 9.28 7.48 9.16
C MET A 49 10.00 8.71 8.62
N PRO A 50 9.57 9.23 7.46
CA PRO A 50 10.42 10.05 6.61
C PRO A 50 11.02 11.21 7.38
N SER A 51 12.31 11.46 7.17
CA SER A 51 12.91 12.65 7.74
C SER A 51 12.39 13.89 7.05
N LEU A 52 12.53 15.03 7.74
CA LEU A 52 12.25 16.34 7.17
C LEU A 52 13.02 16.60 5.84
N GLN A 53 14.07 15.83 5.55
CA GLN A 53 14.88 15.91 4.33
C GLN A 53 14.47 14.93 3.22
N ASP A 54 13.58 13.98 3.49
CA ASP A 54 13.14 13.01 2.48
C ASP A 54 12.21 13.72 1.49
N THR A 55 12.42 13.50 0.18
CA THR A 55 11.59 14.09 -0.87
C THR A 55 10.40 13.20 -1.18
N VAL A 56 9.24 13.83 -1.34
CA VAL A 56 7.97 13.21 -1.73
C VAL A 56 7.56 13.81 -3.06
N VAL A 57 7.13 12.97 -3.99
CA VAL A 57 6.58 13.40 -5.29
C VAL A 57 5.06 13.44 -5.22
N THR A 58 4.47 12.56 -4.40
CA THR A 58 3.04 12.24 -4.41
C THR A 58 2.12 13.39 -4.02
N ALA A 59 2.57 14.39 -3.25
CA ALA A 59 1.70 15.47 -2.79
C ALA A 59 1.38 16.53 -3.87
N THR A 60 2.29 16.73 -4.83
CA THR A 60 2.21 17.83 -5.81
C THR A 60 2.55 17.41 -7.24
N ARG A 61 2.84 16.11 -7.47
CA ARG A 61 3.50 15.61 -8.68
C ARG A 61 4.89 16.24 -8.93
N THR A 62 5.46 16.88 -7.91
CA THR A 62 6.80 17.48 -7.93
C THR A 62 7.55 17.08 -6.67
N GLU A 63 8.87 16.92 -6.76
CA GLU A 63 9.69 16.63 -5.58
C GLU A 63 9.66 17.79 -4.59
N GLN A 64 9.22 17.50 -3.37
CA GLN A 64 9.18 18.42 -2.25
C GLN A 64 9.66 17.73 -0.96
N PRO A 65 10.42 18.42 -0.08
CA PRO A 65 10.76 17.88 1.23
C PRO A 65 9.50 17.59 2.05
N LEU A 66 9.49 16.49 2.80
CA LEU A 66 8.37 16.14 3.69
C LEU A 66 8.03 17.28 4.67
N ALA A 67 9.03 18.03 5.13
CA ALA A 67 8.86 19.17 6.04
C ALA A 67 7.92 20.25 5.49
N ASP A 68 7.89 20.40 4.17
CA ASP A 68 7.12 21.44 3.50
C ASP A 68 5.69 20.97 3.18
N LEU A 69 5.41 19.67 3.30
CA LEU A 69 4.11 19.11 2.98
C LEU A 69 3.06 19.43 4.04
N VAL A 70 1.96 20.03 3.57
CA VAL A 70 0.76 20.26 4.38
C VAL A 70 -0.04 18.95 4.56
N ALA A 71 -0.04 18.09 3.54
CA ALA A 71 -0.79 16.84 3.54
C ALA A 71 -0.23 15.77 4.49
N ASP A 72 -1.05 14.77 4.80
CA ASP A 72 -0.65 13.59 5.58
C ASP A 72 -0.08 12.52 4.64
N VAL A 73 1.23 12.25 4.78
CA VAL A 73 1.99 11.34 3.90
C VAL A 73 2.79 10.35 4.74
N SER A 74 2.78 9.09 4.32
CA SER A 74 3.71 8.07 4.81
C SER A 74 4.63 7.61 3.67
N ILE A 75 5.90 7.36 4.01
CA ILE A 75 6.88 6.78 3.09
C ILE A 75 7.30 5.42 3.65
N VAL A 76 7.39 4.43 2.78
CA VAL A 76 7.98 3.12 3.07
C VAL A 76 9.17 2.94 2.15
N ASP A 77 10.36 2.84 2.72
CA ASP A 77 11.60 2.62 1.99
C ASP A 77 11.88 1.13 1.72
N ARG A 78 12.87 0.85 0.88
CA ARG A 78 13.25 -0.49 0.47
C ARG A 78 13.65 -1.38 1.65
N GLU A 79 14.41 -0.85 2.60
CA GLU A 79 14.87 -1.58 3.79
C GLU A 79 13.68 -2.04 4.64
N THR A 80 12.68 -1.16 4.84
CA THR A 80 11.43 -1.49 5.53
C THR A 80 10.68 -2.59 4.80
N ILE A 81 10.57 -2.52 3.47
CA ILE A 81 9.88 -3.56 2.68
C ILE A 81 10.63 -4.90 2.79
N GLU A 82 11.96 -4.93 2.68
CA GLU A 82 12.76 -6.17 2.77
C GLU A 82 12.63 -6.84 4.14
N THR A 83 12.83 -6.06 5.20
CA THR A 83 12.80 -6.57 6.57
C THR A 83 11.38 -6.84 7.07
N SER A 84 10.35 -6.35 6.37
CA SER A 84 8.94 -6.60 6.71
C SER A 84 8.56 -8.07 6.62
N GLY A 85 9.30 -8.89 5.86
CA GLY A 85 8.99 -10.29 5.56
C GLY A 85 7.64 -10.50 4.88
N ALA A 86 7.00 -9.43 4.40
CA ALA A 86 5.64 -9.47 3.87
C ALA A 86 5.55 -10.28 2.57
N THR A 87 4.42 -10.96 2.41
CA THR A 87 4.07 -11.75 1.22
C THR A 87 3.44 -10.91 0.11
N GLY A 88 2.89 -9.73 0.42
CA GLY A 88 2.28 -8.83 -0.56
C GLY A 88 2.30 -7.37 -0.15
N LEU A 89 1.99 -6.49 -1.11
CA LEU A 89 1.98 -5.04 -0.90
C LEU A 89 0.96 -4.60 0.17
N ALA A 90 -0.24 -5.18 0.16
CA ALA A 90 -1.27 -4.86 1.14
C ALA A 90 -0.84 -5.15 2.59
N ASP A 91 -0.05 -6.21 2.82
CA ASP A 91 0.46 -6.57 4.15
C ASP A 91 1.47 -5.52 4.67
N VAL A 92 2.21 -4.86 3.77
CA VAL A 92 3.08 -3.72 4.11
C VAL A 92 2.25 -2.48 4.41
N LEU A 93 1.26 -2.19 3.56
CA LEU A 93 0.39 -1.01 3.70
C LEU A 93 -0.45 -1.07 4.98
N ALA A 94 -0.96 -2.23 5.37
CA ALA A 94 -1.77 -2.42 6.58
C ALA A 94 -1.02 -2.13 7.91
N ARG A 95 0.29 -1.86 7.84
CA ARG A 95 1.11 -1.42 8.97
C ARG A 95 1.26 0.10 9.07
N LEU A 96 0.75 0.82 8.07
CA LEU A 96 0.77 2.27 8.06
C LEU A 96 -0.41 2.86 8.82
N PRO A 97 -0.27 4.08 9.38
CA PRO A 97 -1.37 4.79 10.00
C PRO A 97 -2.58 4.88 9.07
N GLY A 98 -3.78 4.70 9.59
CA GLY A 98 -5.04 4.85 8.86
C GLY A 98 -5.25 3.86 7.73
N ILE A 99 -4.56 2.71 7.72
CA ILE A 99 -4.77 1.67 6.72
C ILE A 99 -5.20 0.37 7.38
N GLU A 100 -6.33 -0.17 6.92
CA GLU A 100 -6.74 -1.55 7.17
C GLU A 100 -6.77 -2.33 5.86
N MET A 101 -6.78 -3.65 5.96
CA MET A 101 -6.97 -4.52 4.80
C MET A 101 -8.02 -5.59 5.06
N GLY A 102 -8.67 -6.03 3.98
CA GLY A 102 -9.45 -7.27 3.93
C GLY A 102 -8.82 -8.21 2.90
N ARG A 103 -8.90 -9.51 3.14
CA ARG A 103 -8.43 -10.53 2.19
C ARG A 103 -9.28 -11.78 2.30
N SER A 104 -9.54 -12.39 1.16
CA SER A 104 -10.26 -13.66 1.06
C SER A 104 -9.24 -14.79 0.87
N GLY A 105 -8.73 -15.36 1.96
CA GLY A 105 -7.77 -16.47 1.92
C GLY A 105 -6.30 -16.04 1.95
N GLY A 106 -5.47 -16.76 1.19
CA GLY A 106 -4.01 -16.58 1.12
C GLY A 106 -3.53 -15.41 0.25
N PRO A 107 -2.21 -15.26 0.04
CA PRO A 107 -1.60 -14.13 -0.67
C PRO A 107 -2.10 -13.85 -2.10
N GLY A 108 -2.62 -14.87 -2.80
CA GLY A 108 -3.25 -14.72 -4.12
C GLY A 108 -4.74 -14.44 -4.11
N GLY A 109 -5.36 -14.38 -2.93
CA GLY A 109 -6.78 -14.11 -2.78
C GLY A 109 -7.11 -12.63 -2.93
N ASN A 110 -8.35 -12.36 -3.37
CA ASN A 110 -8.88 -11.01 -3.54
C ASN A 110 -8.65 -10.17 -2.28
N THR A 111 -7.88 -9.10 -2.45
CA THR A 111 -7.43 -8.22 -1.37
C THR A 111 -8.03 -6.82 -1.52
N SER A 112 -8.40 -6.20 -0.41
CA SER A 112 -8.88 -4.82 -0.35
C SER A 112 -8.04 -4.02 0.63
N VAL A 113 -7.72 -2.77 0.28
CA VAL A 113 -6.99 -1.83 1.16
C VAL A 113 -7.88 -0.64 1.45
N PHE A 114 -8.13 -0.36 2.73
CA PHE A 114 -9.03 0.70 3.18
C PHE A 114 -8.22 1.85 3.77
N VAL A 115 -8.15 2.97 3.04
CA VAL A 115 -7.49 4.20 3.54
C VAL A 115 -8.52 5.00 4.34
N ARG A 116 -8.30 5.12 5.65
CA ARG A 116 -9.16 5.83 6.61
C ARG A 116 -10.62 5.35 6.56
N GLY A 117 -10.79 4.05 6.35
CA GLY A 117 -12.09 3.38 6.27
C GLY A 117 -12.84 3.56 4.94
N ALA A 118 -12.25 4.26 3.97
CA ALA A 118 -12.81 4.44 2.63
C ALA A 118 -12.79 3.14 1.82
N GLU A 119 -13.64 3.08 0.78
CA GLU A 119 -13.64 1.97 -0.19
C GLU A 119 -12.28 1.81 -0.88
N SER A 120 -11.88 0.57 -1.17
CA SER A 120 -10.59 0.28 -1.80
C SER A 120 -10.40 1.00 -3.15
N ARG A 121 -11.50 1.16 -3.89
CA ARG A 121 -11.56 1.89 -5.17
C ARG A 121 -11.48 3.43 -5.08
N PHE A 122 -11.39 3.97 -3.86
CA PHE A 122 -11.23 5.41 -3.60
C PHE A 122 -9.76 5.82 -3.36
N ALA A 123 -8.82 4.88 -3.37
CA ALA A 123 -7.40 5.19 -3.45
C ALA A 123 -6.95 5.06 -4.91
N ALA A 124 -6.35 6.12 -5.47
CA ALA A 124 -5.73 6.04 -6.78
C ALA A 124 -4.32 5.47 -6.64
N VAL A 125 -4.00 4.40 -7.38
CA VAL A 125 -2.71 3.71 -7.28
C VAL A 125 -1.90 3.92 -8.56
N TYR A 126 -0.61 4.21 -8.38
CA TYR A 126 0.34 4.41 -9.46
C TYR A 126 1.61 3.60 -9.24
N VAL A 127 2.15 3.04 -10.32
CA VAL A 127 3.49 2.44 -10.37
C VAL A 127 4.33 3.27 -11.34
N ASP A 128 5.36 3.96 -10.85
CA ASP A 128 6.20 4.88 -11.63
C ASP A 128 5.38 5.89 -12.46
N GLY A 129 4.28 6.39 -11.88
CA GLY A 129 3.35 7.31 -12.55
C GLY A 129 2.37 6.66 -13.54
N VAL A 130 2.45 5.35 -13.78
CA VAL A 130 1.45 4.57 -14.52
C VAL A 130 0.29 4.26 -13.59
N ARG A 131 -0.94 4.62 -13.96
CA ARG A 131 -2.13 4.32 -13.17
C ARG A 131 -2.41 2.82 -13.22
N VAL A 132 -2.70 2.20 -12.08
CA VAL A 132 -3.05 0.77 -11.97
C VAL A 132 -4.44 0.65 -11.36
N ASP A 133 -5.41 0.30 -12.17
CA ASP A 133 -6.82 0.23 -11.79
C ASP A 133 -7.56 -0.71 -12.76
N SER A 134 -8.65 -1.32 -12.29
CA SER A 134 -9.54 -2.16 -13.10
C SER A 134 -10.86 -1.42 -13.35
N GLN A 135 -11.45 -1.57 -14.54
CA GLN A 135 -12.81 -1.10 -14.82
C GLN A 135 -13.86 -2.21 -14.62
N ALA A 136 -13.42 -3.43 -14.27
CA ALA A 136 -14.29 -4.56 -13.95
C ALA A 136 -14.87 -4.48 -12.53
N GLY A 137 -16.02 -5.10 -12.30
CA GLY A 137 -16.68 -5.11 -11.00
C GLY A 137 -16.92 -3.69 -10.45
N SER A 138 -16.52 -3.46 -9.20
CA SER A 138 -16.53 -2.13 -8.58
C SER A 138 -15.34 -1.24 -8.99
N GLY A 139 -14.39 -1.79 -9.74
CA GLY A 139 -13.07 -1.21 -10.01
C GLY A 139 -12.16 -1.15 -8.79
N GLY A 140 -11.05 -0.43 -8.92
CA GLY A 140 -9.96 -0.40 -7.96
C GLY A 140 -8.76 -1.23 -8.41
N THR A 141 -7.71 -1.18 -7.62
CA THR A 141 -6.45 -1.90 -7.87
C THR A 141 -6.52 -3.36 -7.42
N THR A 142 -6.02 -4.26 -8.27
CA THR A 142 -5.76 -5.67 -7.95
C THR A 142 -4.48 -5.80 -7.11
N TRP A 143 -4.60 -5.68 -5.79
CA TRP A 143 -3.45 -5.55 -4.87
C TRP A 143 -2.51 -6.77 -4.87
N GLU A 144 -3.09 -7.95 -4.96
CA GLU A 144 -2.40 -9.24 -5.06
C GLU A 144 -1.57 -9.39 -6.34
N ALA A 145 -1.87 -8.61 -7.39
CA ALA A 145 -1.14 -8.65 -8.65
C ALA A 145 0.07 -7.69 -8.70
N ILE A 146 0.36 -6.92 -7.64
CA ILE A 146 1.51 -6.01 -7.61
C ILE A 146 2.72 -6.67 -6.91
N PRO A 147 3.84 -6.92 -7.63
CA PRO A 147 4.97 -7.65 -7.08
C PRO A 147 5.83 -6.80 -6.12
N LEU A 148 5.93 -7.23 -4.87
CA LEU A 148 6.66 -6.52 -3.80
C LEU A 148 8.18 -6.45 -4.01
N ALA A 149 8.75 -7.46 -4.69
CA ALA A 149 10.20 -7.59 -4.90
C ALA A 149 10.81 -6.41 -5.68
N GLN A 150 10.04 -5.80 -6.58
CA GLN A 150 10.54 -4.75 -7.49
C GLN A 150 10.36 -3.33 -6.99
N ILE A 151 9.67 -3.16 -5.85
CA ILE A 151 9.34 -1.85 -5.28
C ILE A 151 10.55 -1.30 -4.53
N GLU A 152 10.99 -0.10 -4.85
CA GLU A 152 12.03 0.63 -4.10
C GLU A 152 11.41 1.45 -2.97
N ARG A 153 10.31 2.13 -3.26
CA ARG A 153 9.67 3.03 -2.32
C ARG A 153 8.16 3.06 -2.53
N ILE A 154 7.42 3.23 -1.45
CA ILE A 154 5.99 3.49 -1.47
C ILE A 154 5.74 4.84 -0.82
N GLU A 155 4.95 5.70 -1.46
CA GLU A 155 4.46 6.95 -0.89
C GLU A 155 2.92 6.86 -0.80
N VAL A 156 2.38 7.07 0.40
CA VAL A 156 0.94 7.05 0.65
C VAL A 156 0.49 8.43 1.09
N LEU A 157 -0.24 9.12 0.22
CA LEU A 157 -0.92 10.38 0.51
C LEU A 157 -2.36 10.08 0.92
N ARG A 158 -2.76 10.54 2.11
CA ARG A 158 -4.14 10.43 2.60
C ARG A 158 -4.91 11.72 2.39
N GLY A 159 -6.22 11.59 2.22
CA GLY A 159 -7.12 12.72 1.99
C GLY A 159 -7.37 12.99 0.49
N PRO A 160 -8.13 14.05 0.17
CA PRO A 160 -8.60 14.34 -1.17
C PRO A 160 -7.43 14.79 -2.04
N ALA A 161 -7.07 14.00 -3.03
CA ALA A 161 -5.98 14.30 -3.94
C ALA A 161 -6.43 14.47 -5.40
N ALA A 162 -7.74 14.42 -5.65
CA ALA A 162 -8.31 14.48 -7.00
C ALA A 162 -8.01 15.78 -7.76
N ALA A 163 -7.91 16.92 -7.06
CA ALA A 163 -7.52 18.18 -7.71
C ALA A 163 -6.10 18.14 -8.32
N VAL A 164 -5.26 17.20 -7.88
CA VAL A 164 -3.91 16.97 -8.43
C VAL A 164 -3.87 15.73 -9.33
N TYR A 165 -4.50 14.63 -8.90
CA TYR A 165 -4.38 13.32 -9.55
C TYR A 165 -5.53 12.92 -10.47
N GLY A 166 -6.64 13.66 -10.47
CA GLY A 166 -7.84 13.36 -11.24
C GLY A 166 -8.83 12.47 -10.50
N SER A 167 -9.80 11.95 -11.26
CA SER A 167 -10.87 11.11 -10.72
C SER A 167 -10.32 9.92 -9.93
N ASP A 168 -11.13 9.42 -8.99
CA ASP A 168 -10.88 8.24 -8.13
C ASP A 168 -10.01 8.47 -6.88
N ALA A 169 -9.22 9.54 -6.82
CA ALA A 169 -8.40 9.90 -5.65
C ALA A 169 -9.24 10.55 -4.51
N VAL A 170 -10.30 9.87 -4.09
CA VAL A 170 -11.30 10.30 -3.09
C VAL A 170 -10.77 10.15 -1.66
N ALA A 171 -10.02 9.09 -1.38
CA ALA A 171 -9.45 8.78 -0.07
C ALA A 171 -7.94 9.06 0.00
N GLY A 172 -7.27 9.07 -1.14
CA GLY A 172 -5.83 9.27 -1.21
C GLY A 172 -5.20 8.78 -2.51
N VAL A 173 -3.87 8.80 -2.52
CA VAL A 173 -3.03 8.31 -3.61
C VAL A 173 -1.94 7.41 -3.02
N ILE A 174 -1.69 6.27 -3.66
CA ILE A 174 -0.59 5.37 -3.33
C ILE A 174 0.32 5.30 -4.55
N GLN A 175 1.53 5.83 -4.41
CA GLN A 175 2.56 5.79 -5.45
C GLN A 175 3.61 4.76 -5.09
N ILE A 176 3.93 3.93 -6.06
CA ILE A 176 4.89 2.84 -5.97
C ILE A 176 6.00 3.17 -6.94
N PHE A 177 7.22 3.27 -6.43
CA PHE A 177 8.41 3.54 -7.22
C PHE A 177 9.19 2.24 -7.35
N THR A 178 9.53 1.85 -8.58
CA THR A 178 10.40 0.69 -8.79
C THR A 178 11.87 1.07 -8.67
N LYS A 179 12.73 0.05 -8.52
CA LYS A 179 14.19 0.21 -8.44
C LYS A 179 14.72 1.03 -9.62
N LYS A 180 15.70 1.90 -9.37
CA LYS A 180 16.34 2.76 -10.36
C LYS A 180 17.85 2.52 -10.44
N GLY A 181 18.46 2.93 -11.55
CA GLY A 181 19.92 2.94 -11.69
C GLY A 181 20.56 3.99 -10.80
N GLU A 182 21.60 3.61 -10.07
CA GLU A 182 22.46 4.52 -9.31
C GLU A 182 23.92 4.30 -9.72
N ALA A 183 24.81 5.22 -9.34
CA ALA A 183 26.21 5.17 -9.76
C ALA A 183 26.89 3.86 -9.31
N GLY A 184 27.64 3.24 -10.23
CA GLY A 184 28.22 1.90 -10.04
C GLY A 184 27.30 0.80 -10.57
N VAL A 185 27.74 -0.45 -10.46
CA VAL A 185 26.92 -1.62 -10.83
C VAL A 185 26.50 -2.33 -9.55
N ALA A 186 25.19 -2.43 -9.32
CA ALA A 186 24.58 -2.99 -8.12
C ALA A 186 23.72 -4.22 -8.46
N PRO A 187 24.31 -5.41 -8.64
CA PRO A 187 23.56 -6.65 -8.78
C PRO A 187 23.03 -7.10 -7.42
N TYR A 188 21.94 -7.87 -7.41
CA TYR A 188 21.48 -8.55 -6.21
C TYR A 188 20.84 -9.89 -6.55
N VAL A 189 20.91 -10.81 -5.59
CA VAL A 189 20.19 -12.09 -5.61
C VAL A 189 19.60 -12.32 -4.22
N GLY A 190 18.31 -12.62 -4.16
CA GLY A 190 17.61 -12.94 -2.92
C GLY A 190 16.92 -14.29 -3.04
N VAL A 191 17.03 -15.11 -1.99
CA VAL A 191 16.29 -16.36 -1.86
C VAL A 191 15.69 -16.46 -0.46
N GLY A 192 14.52 -17.08 -0.34
CA GLY A 192 13.91 -17.31 0.96
C GLY A 192 12.91 -18.46 0.95
N ALA A 193 12.67 -19.00 2.12
CA ALA A 193 11.75 -20.11 2.35
C ALA A 193 10.94 -19.88 3.62
N GLY A 194 9.71 -20.39 3.67
CA GLY A 194 8.84 -20.22 4.81
C GLY A 194 7.74 -21.26 4.93
N THR A 195 6.89 -21.02 5.92
CA THR A 195 5.69 -21.83 6.21
C THR A 195 4.79 -21.92 4.96
N HIS A 196 3.97 -22.98 4.91
CA HIS A 196 3.13 -23.31 3.76
C HIS A 196 3.91 -23.67 2.49
N GLY A 197 5.18 -24.06 2.63
CA GLY A 197 6.04 -24.37 1.49
C GLY A 197 6.27 -23.14 0.61
N THR A 198 6.34 -21.96 1.22
CA THR A 198 6.57 -20.69 0.53
C THR A 198 8.04 -20.60 0.15
N TYR A 199 8.33 -20.29 -1.12
CA TYR A 199 9.67 -20.03 -1.63
C TYR A 199 9.66 -18.76 -2.47
N ARG A 200 10.67 -17.91 -2.26
CA ARG A 200 10.89 -16.68 -3.03
C ARG A 200 12.30 -16.69 -3.61
N ALA A 201 12.41 -16.31 -4.87
CA ALA A 201 13.68 -16.02 -5.53
C ALA A 201 13.56 -14.67 -6.27
N GLU A 202 14.56 -13.82 -6.12
CA GLU A 202 14.68 -12.56 -6.85
C GLU A 202 16.11 -12.36 -7.34
N ALA A 203 16.26 -11.72 -8.49
CA ALA A 203 17.53 -11.29 -8.99
C ALA A 203 17.35 -9.99 -9.78
N GLY A 204 18.37 -9.15 -9.77
CA GLY A 204 18.36 -7.94 -10.57
C GLY A 204 19.70 -7.26 -10.62
N VAL A 205 19.77 -6.23 -11.44
CA VAL A 205 20.94 -5.39 -11.59
C VAL A 205 20.49 -3.98 -11.89
N SER A 206 21.13 -3.01 -11.24
CA SER A 206 20.98 -1.60 -11.61
C SER A 206 22.35 -0.96 -11.77
N ALA A 207 22.42 0.03 -12.64
CA ALA A 207 23.63 0.81 -12.84
C ALA A 207 23.34 2.18 -13.43
N ALA A 208 24.27 3.11 -13.23
CA ALA A 208 24.34 4.38 -13.93
C ALA A 208 25.77 4.63 -14.42
N SER A 209 25.91 4.90 -15.73
CA SER A 209 27.17 5.19 -16.39
C SER A 209 27.00 6.29 -17.42
N GLY A 210 27.59 7.45 -17.14
CA GLY A 210 27.51 8.62 -18.01
C GLY A 210 26.06 9.08 -18.19
N ALA A 211 25.60 9.08 -19.44
CA ALA A 211 24.25 9.51 -19.80
C ALA A 211 23.17 8.43 -19.60
N VAL A 212 23.53 7.20 -19.27
CA VAL A 212 22.58 6.08 -19.21
C VAL A 212 22.48 5.53 -17.80
N ASP A 213 21.26 5.34 -17.31
CA ASP A 213 20.97 4.58 -16.11
C ASP A 213 19.92 3.50 -16.40
N TYR A 214 20.03 2.35 -15.75
CA TYR A 214 19.06 1.28 -15.91
C TYR A 214 18.88 0.48 -14.63
N ALA A 215 17.74 -0.17 -14.51
CA ALA A 215 17.47 -1.19 -13.52
C ALA A 215 16.63 -2.30 -14.15
N LEU A 216 17.03 -3.55 -13.94
CA LEU A 216 16.33 -4.75 -14.40
C LEU A 216 16.14 -5.69 -13.21
N GLY A 217 14.97 -6.31 -13.11
CA GLY A 217 14.67 -7.25 -12.03
C GLY A 217 13.72 -8.35 -12.47
N LEU A 218 13.91 -9.53 -11.87
CA LEU A 218 13.07 -10.70 -12.01
C LEU A 218 12.77 -11.25 -10.62
N SER A 219 11.57 -11.75 -10.41
CA SER A 219 11.20 -12.44 -9.17
C SER A 219 10.19 -13.55 -9.41
N ARG A 220 10.33 -14.62 -8.64
CA ARG A 220 9.40 -15.75 -8.59
C ARG A 220 9.05 -16.03 -7.14
N GLU A 221 7.77 -16.12 -6.84
CA GLU A 221 7.24 -16.58 -5.56
C GLU A 221 6.32 -17.77 -5.78
N THR A 222 6.38 -18.77 -4.91
CA THR A 222 5.49 -19.92 -4.90
C THR A 222 5.12 -20.26 -3.47
N SER A 223 3.92 -20.76 -3.23
CA SER A 223 3.49 -21.28 -1.93
C SER A 223 2.51 -22.42 -2.15
N LYS A 224 2.58 -23.47 -1.32
CA LYS A 224 1.56 -24.53 -1.29
C LYS A 224 0.30 -24.11 -0.52
N GLY A 225 0.28 -22.88 0.01
CA GLY A 225 -0.88 -22.28 0.67
C GLY A 225 -1.47 -23.11 1.80
N PHE A 226 -2.74 -22.87 2.07
CA PHE A 226 -3.57 -23.53 3.07
C PHE A 226 -5.02 -23.53 2.55
N ASN A 227 -5.91 -24.29 3.18
CA ASN A 227 -7.34 -24.23 2.84
C ASN A 227 -7.86 -22.82 3.13
N ALA A 228 -8.15 -22.06 2.08
CA ALA A 228 -8.51 -20.66 2.14
C ALA A 228 -9.93 -20.47 2.67
N LYS A 229 -10.84 -21.43 2.50
CA LYS A 229 -12.25 -21.26 2.83
C LYS A 229 -12.85 -22.50 3.51
N LEU A 230 -13.31 -22.28 4.74
CA LEU A 230 -13.77 -23.35 5.65
C LEU A 230 -15.02 -24.12 5.16
N ASP A 231 -15.82 -23.51 4.27
CA ASP A 231 -17.00 -24.12 3.65
C ASP A 231 -16.86 -24.35 2.13
N GLY A 232 -15.62 -24.23 1.61
CA GLY A 232 -15.21 -24.43 0.23
C GLY A 232 -14.72 -25.86 -0.08
N ASN A 233 -13.91 -26.00 -1.12
CA ASN A 233 -13.20 -27.24 -1.40
C ASN A 233 -12.17 -27.47 -0.26
N PRO A 234 -12.09 -28.67 0.33
CA PRO A 234 -11.16 -28.91 1.43
C PRO A 234 -9.70 -29.12 0.98
N ASP A 235 -9.26 -28.45 -0.08
CA ASP A 235 -7.90 -28.52 -0.62
C ASP A 235 -7.01 -27.40 -0.06
N ARG A 236 -5.83 -27.23 -0.65
CA ARG A 236 -4.90 -26.16 -0.29
C ARG A 236 -4.79 -25.21 -1.47
N ASP A 237 -5.16 -23.98 -1.24
CA ASP A 237 -5.08 -22.92 -2.25
C ASP A 237 -3.65 -22.46 -2.42
N ASP A 238 -2.94 -23.10 -3.35
CA ASP A 238 -1.57 -22.74 -3.69
C ASP A 238 -1.52 -21.40 -4.44
N TYR A 239 -0.31 -20.85 -4.57
CA TYR A 239 -0.10 -19.59 -5.26
C TYR A 239 1.27 -19.56 -5.94
N ARG A 240 1.32 -18.94 -7.12
CA ARG A 240 2.57 -18.59 -7.80
C ARG A 240 2.50 -17.20 -8.42
N SER A 241 3.62 -16.51 -8.38
CA SER A 241 3.79 -15.18 -8.97
C SER A 241 5.13 -15.09 -9.68
N THR A 242 5.13 -14.58 -10.91
CA THR A 242 6.33 -14.33 -11.69
C THR A 242 6.30 -12.91 -12.21
N ALA A 243 7.28 -12.11 -11.81
CA ALA A 243 7.34 -10.71 -12.18
C ALA A 243 8.69 -10.33 -12.80
N ALA A 244 8.62 -9.34 -13.68
CA ALA A 244 9.76 -8.70 -14.31
C ALA A 244 9.57 -7.19 -14.31
N ASN A 245 10.64 -6.44 -14.09
CA ASN A 245 10.62 -4.99 -14.28
C ASN A 245 11.87 -4.51 -15.02
N GLY A 246 11.72 -3.36 -15.68
CA GLY A 246 12.80 -2.68 -16.36
C GLY A 246 12.61 -1.17 -16.31
N ARG A 247 13.70 -0.46 -16.09
CA ARG A 247 13.81 1.00 -16.17
C ARG A 247 15.04 1.36 -16.96
N LEU A 248 14.91 2.29 -17.89
CA LEU A 248 16.00 2.82 -18.70
C LEU A 248 15.87 4.34 -18.78
N GLY A 249 16.85 5.05 -18.24
CA GLY A 249 17.02 6.49 -18.34
C GLY A 249 18.13 6.86 -19.31
N LEU A 250 17.89 7.89 -20.12
CA LEU A 250 18.86 8.48 -21.04
C LEU A 250 18.88 10.00 -20.86
N GLN A 251 20.00 10.52 -20.38
CA GLN A 251 20.31 11.93 -20.28
C GLN A 251 20.79 12.46 -21.63
N LEU A 252 19.87 12.98 -22.44
CA LEU A 252 20.15 13.50 -23.79
C LEU A 252 21.04 14.76 -23.75
N SER A 253 20.89 15.59 -22.70
CA SER A 253 21.73 16.75 -22.40
C SER A 253 21.59 17.13 -20.93
N THR A 254 22.25 18.17 -20.44
CA THR A 254 22.03 18.66 -19.05
C THR A 254 20.58 19.13 -18.79
N ALA A 255 19.82 19.43 -19.86
CA ALA A 255 18.45 19.91 -19.78
C ALA A 255 17.39 18.84 -20.09
N HIS A 256 17.72 17.82 -20.90
CA HIS A 256 16.74 16.86 -21.40
C HIS A 256 17.03 15.43 -20.96
N ARG A 257 15.99 14.75 -20.47
CA ARG A 257 16.03 13.34 -20.07
C ARG A 257 14.86 12.58 -20.67
N LEU A 258 15.13 11.39 -21.20
CA LEU A 258 14.14 10.40 -21.60
C LEU A 258 14.18 9.23 -20.62
N GLU A 259 13.04 8.68 -20.24
CA GLU A 259 12.96 7.53 -19.35
C GLU A 259 11.82 6.59 -19.77
N GLY A 260 12.15 5.32 -19.96
CA GLY A 260 11.19 4.24 -20.18
C GLY A 260 11.12 3.32 -18.97
N ASN A 261 9.91 2.94 -18.55
CA ASN A 261 9.69 1.98 -17.46
C ASN A 261 8.72 0.89 -17.91
N PHE A 262 8.90 -0.34 -17.43
CA PHE A 262 8.02 -1.48 -17.62
C PHE A 262 7.97 -2.34 -16.35
N LEU A 263 6.78 -2.80 -16.00
CA LEU A 263 6.53 -3.79 -14.97
C LEU A 263 5.56 -4.82 -15.54
N TYR A 264 5.82 -6.10 -15.30
CA TYR A 264 4.97 -7.22 -15.65
C TYR A 264 4.85 -8.18 -14.47
N ASN A 265 3.66 -8.74 -14.26
CA ASN A 265 3.44 -9.81 -13.32
C ASN A 265 2.39 -10.80 -13.85
N ASP A 266 2.68 -12.10 -13.75
CA ASP A 266 1.77 -13.21 -13.99
C ASP A 266 1.58 -13.97 -12.68
N THR A 267 0.33 -14.14 -12.29
CA THR A 267 -0.08 -14.64 -11.00
C THR A 267 -1.18 -15.68 -11.16
N ASP A 268 -1.02 -16.81 -10.48
CA ASP A 268 -1.98 -17.90 -10.46
C ASP A 268 -2.16 -18.34 -9.01
N GLY A 269 -3.38 -18.19 -8.49
CA GLY A 269 -3.73 -18.53 -7.12
C GLY A 269 -4.99 -19.38 -7.06
N GLY A 270 -4.99 -20.38 -6.18
CA GLY A 270 -6.18 -21.11 -5.79
C GLY A 270 -7.15 -20.21 -5.01
N TYR A 271 -8.44 -20.46 -5.19
CA TYR A 271 -9.49 -19.93 -4.34
C TYR A 271 -10.69 -20.91 -4.31
N ASP A 272 -11.67 -20.60 -3.47
CA ASP A 272 -12.84 -21.46 -3.30
C ASP A 272 -14.17 -20.75 -3.56
N VAL A 273 -14.86 -21.17 -4.62
CA VAL A 273 -16.30 -20.92 -4.83
C VAL A 273 -17.06 -22.23 -4.96
N ASN A 274 -16.49 -23.23 -5.64
CA ASN A 274 -16.98 -24.59 -5.74
C ASN A 274 -16.55 -25.42 -4.51
N LYS A 275 -17.27 -26.52 -4.22
CA LYS A 275 -16.93 -27.45 -3.12
C LYS A 275 -16.05 -28.63 -3.54
N THR A 276 -15.85 -28.80 -4.85
CA THR A 276 -15.27 -30.01 -5.44
C THR A 276 -14.28 -29.73 -6.56
N ALA A 277 -14.36 -28.56 -7.19
CA ALA A 277 -13.40 -28.13 -8.19
C ALA A 277 -12.31 -27.26 -7.55
N ASP A 278 -11.09 -27.36 -8.07
CA ASP A 278 -9.99 -26.44 -7.77
C ASP A 278 -10.22 -25.18 -8.60
N ASP A 279 -10.72 -24.11 -7.96
CA ASP A 279 -10.95 -22.84 -8.65
C ASP A 279 -9.65 -22.03 -8.69
N ARG A 280 -9.33 -21.49 -9.87
CA ARG A 280 -8.08 -20.78 -10.15
C ARG A 280 -8.35 -19.34 -10.54
N SER A 281 -7.64 -18.43 -9.90
CA SER A 281 -7.58 -17.01 -10.21
C SER A 281 -6.27 -16.72 -10.96
N LEU A 282 -6.38 -16.32 -12.22
CA LEU A 282 -5.26 -16.03 -13.09
C LEU A 282 -5.21 -14.52 -13.37
N HIS A 283 -4.20 -13.85 -12.85
CA HIS A 283 -3.98 -12.42 -13.05
C HIS A 283 -2.74 -12.16 -13.90
N ARG A 284 -2.89 -11.29 -14.90
CA ARG A 284 -1.77 -10.70 -15.65
C ARG A 284 -1.87 -9.20 -15.61
N MET A 285 -0.80 -8.59 -15.12
CA MET A 285 -0.71 -7.14 -14.99
C MET A 285 0.53 -6.63 -15.72
N HIS A 286 0.37 -5.56 -16.49
CA HIS A 286 1.50 -4.80 -17.00
C HIS A 286 1.31 -3.30 -16.78
N ALA A 287 2.41 -2.59 -16.60
CA ALA A 287 2.47 -1.14 -16.52
C ALA A 287 3.71 -0.66 -17.28
N ALA A 288 3.51 0.20 -18.27
CA ALA A 288 4.56 0.76 -19.12
C ALA A 288 4.48 2.28 -19.16
N SER A 289 5.62 2.96 -19.21
CA SER A 289 5.67 4.41 -19.39
C SER A 289 6.83 4.83 -20.28
N LEU A 290 6.62 5.94 -20.99
CA LEU A 290 7.66 6.72 -21.63
C LEU A 290 7.52 8.17 -21.17
N ASN A 291 8.59 8.72 -20.61
CA ASN A 291 8.63 10.04 -19.99
C ASN A 291 9.75 10.86 -20.60
N TRP A 292 9.43 12.05 -21.10
CA TRP A 292 10.41 13.06 -21.46
C TRP A 292 10.34 14.21 -20.47
N GLN A 293 11.49 14.62 -19.94
CA GLN A 293 11.63 15.73 -19.01
C GLN A 293 12.57 16.77 -19.61
N ALA A 294 12.18 18.03 -19.53
CA ALA A 294 12.95 19.18 -20.00
C ALA A 294 13.09 20.21 -18.87
N LYS A 295 14.32 20.63 -18.60
CA LYS A 295 14.68 21.72 -17.68
C LYS A 295 15.14 22.92 -18.51
N TRP A 296 14.20 23.79 -18.86
CA TRP A 296 14.46 24.98 -19.67
C TRP A 296 15.28 26.04 -18.92
N SER A 297 15.09 26.11 -17.60
CA SER A 297 15.90 26.90 -16.68
C SER A 297 15.86 26.28 -15.28
N GLU A 298 16.58 26.85 -14.32
CA GLU A 298 16.43 26.48 -12.90
C GLU A 298 15.00 26.68 -12.37
N LYS A 299 14.22 27.55 -13.02
CA LYS A 299 12.87 27.94 -12.59
C LYS A 299 11.77 27.20 -13.33
N TYR A 300 12.00 26.74 -14.56
CA TYR A 300 10.95 26.22 -15.44
C TYR A 300 11.28 24.82 -15.96
N LYS A 301 10.37 23.88 -15.69
CA LYS A 301 10.47 22.47 -16.09
C LYS A 301 9.19 22.02 -16.78
N THR A 302 9.35 21.10 -17.73
CA THR A 302 8.26 20.45 -18.46
C THR A 302 8.45 18.94 -18.42
N ARG A 303 7.35 18.19 -18.32
CA ARG A 303 7.32 16.75 -18.49
C ARG A 303 6.20 16.36 -19.46
N LEU A 304 6.54 15.52 -20.42
CA LEU A 304 5.59 14.81 -21.26
C LEU A 304 5.64 13.32 -20.91
N SER A 305 4.48 12.70 -20.72
CA SER A 305 4.40 11.28 -20.38
C SER A 305 3.30 10.59 -21.16
N VAL A 306 3.60 9.38 -21.62
CA VAL A 306 2.63 8.42 -22.13
C VAL A 306 2.72 7.18 -21.27
N THR A 307 1.60 6.72 -20.72
CA THR A 307 1.55 5.52 -19.88
C THR A 307 0.48 4.56 -20.39
N ASP A 308 0.73 3.27 -20.26
CA ASP A 308 -0.16 2.18 -20.62
C ASP A 308 -0.17 1.16 -19.49
N SER A 309 -1.36 0.73 -19.07
CA SER A 309 -1.52 -0.35 -18.10
C SER A 309 -2.58 -1.32 -18.56
N ARG A 310 -2.43 -2.58 -18.19
CA ARG A 310 -3.44 -3.60 -18.42
C ARG A 310 -3.58 -4.47 -17.18
N ASP A 311 -4.82 -4.74 -16.82
CA ASP A 311 -5.22 -5.66 -15.75
C ASP A 311 -6.13 -6.71 -16.38
N ARG A 312 -5.60 -7.92 -16.55
CA ARG A 312 -6.34 -9.08 -17.03
C ARG A 312 -6.56 -10.06 -15.88
N TYR A 313 -7.81 -10.43 -15.65
CA TYR A 313 -8.22 -11.40 -14.65
C TYR A 313 -9.07 -12.48 -15.32
N GLU A 314 -8.72 -13.73 -15.05
CA GLU A 314 -9.41 -14.90 -15.58
C GLU A 314 -9.65 -15.93 -14.47
N THR A 315 -10.80 -16.61 -14.51
CA THR A 315 -11.11 -17.72 -13.59
C THR A 315 -11.26 -19.06 -14.30
N GLN A 316 -10.91 -20.15 -13.63
CA GLN A 316 -11.09 -21.53 -14.10
C GLN A 316 -11.56 -22.43 -12.94
N PRO A 317 -12.28 -23.54 -13.18
CA PRO A 317 -12.84 -23.97 -14.47
C PRO A 317 -14.07 -23.17 -14.90
N SER A 318 -14.71 -22.46 -13.98
CA SER A 318 -15.81 -21.54 -14.30
C SER A 318 -15.24 -20.31 -14.99
N PHE A 319 -15.23 -20.32 -16.33
CA PHE A 319 -14.61 -19.26 -17.12
C PHE A 319 -15.29 -17.90 -16.93
N TYR A 320 -14.52 -16.93 -16.45
CA TYR A 320 -14.83 -15.50 -16.46
C TYR A 320 -13.56 -14.77 -16.86
N LEU A 321 -13.68 -13.73 -17.69
CA LEU A 321 -12.55 -12.95 -18.17
C LEU A 321 -12.88 -11.46 -18.11
N THR A 322 -11.99 -10.69 -17.51
CA THR A 322 -11.98 -9.24 -17.61
C THR A 322 -10.61 -8.78 -18.08
N ASP A 323 -10.61 -7.79 -18.96
CA ASP A 323 -9.40 -7.19 -19.48
C ASP A 323 -9.59 -5.68 -19.53
N THR A 324 -8.97 -4.99 -18.59
CA THR A 324 -8.98 -3.53 -18.53
C THR A 324 -7.68 -3.00 -19.13
N GLN A 325 -7.75 -2.05 -20.05
CA GLN A 325 -6.60 -1.30 -20.53
C GLN A 325 -6.79 0.19 -20.25
N LEU A 326 -5.80 0.83 -19.64
CA LEU A 326 -5.80 2.27 -19.40
C LEU A 326 -4.61 2.90 -20.10
N ARG A 327 -4.85 3.98 -20.83
CA ARG A 327 -3.79 4.79 -21.45
C ARG A 327 -3.89 6.23 -20.99
N ASN A 328 -2.77 6.83 -20.63
CA ASN A 328 -2.72 8.20 -20.14
C ASN A 328 -1.66 9.03 -20.85
N TYR A 329 -2.03 10.25 -21.22
CA TYR A 329 -1.15 11.27 -21.79
C TYR A 329 -1.11 12.45 -20.84
N LEU A 330 0.09 12.93 -20.52
CA LEU A 330 0.25 14.02 -19.56
C LEU A 330 1.30 15.01 -20.04
N PHE A 331 0.89 16.26 -20.21
CA PHE A 331 1.76 17.40 -20.41
C PHE A 331 1.74 18.27 -19.16
N PHE A 332 2.82 18.22 -18.38
CA PHE A 332 2.93 18.86 -17.08
C PHE A 332 4.03 19.92 -17.09
N ASN A 333 3.74 21.08 -16.50
CA ASN A 333 4.66 22.21 -16.43
C ASN A 333 4.76 22.71 -14.99
N GLU A 334 5.97 23.08 -14.60
CA GLU A 334 6.30 23.61 -13.27
C GLU A 334 7.12 24.88 -13.42
N LEU A 335 6.69 25.96 -12.76
CA LEU A 335 7.40 27.23 -12.67
C LEU A 335 7.62 27.61 -11.20
N ARG A 336 8.88 27.80 -10.78
CA ARG A 336 9.26 28.28 -9.45
C ARG A 336 9.81 29.71 -9.50
N LEU A 337 9.19 30.62 -8.76
CA LEU A 337 9.57 32.02 -8.65
C LEU A 337 9.76 32.37 -7.16
N GLY A 338 10.98 32.21 -6.66
CA GLY A 338 11.28 32.43 -5.23
C GLY A 338 10.48 31.47 -4.35
N ALA A 339 9.66 32.02 -3.46
CA ALA A 339 8.77 31.28 -2.56
C ALA A 339 7.54 30.68 -3.26
N HIS A 340 7.27 31.06 -4.51
CA HIS A 340 6.07 30.68 -5.24
C HIS A 340 6.34 29.51 -6.20
N GLN A 341 5.41 28.58 -6.27
CA GLN A 341 5.39 27.48 -7.23
C GLN A 341 4.07 27.50 -7.99
N PHE A 342 4.12 27.38 -9.31
CA PHE A 342 2.97 27.27 -10.18
C PHE A 342 3.08 25.97 -10.98
N THR A 343 1.99 25.23 -11.09
CA THR A 343 1.92 24.00 -11.89
C THR A 343 0.73 24.06 -12.82
N ALA A 344 0.89 23.54 -14.04
CA ALA A 344 -0.19 23.38 -15.00
C ALA A 344 -0.07 22.01 -15.67
N ALA A 345 -1.19 21.30 -15.81
CA ALA A 345 -1.24 19.99 -16.42
C ALA A 345 -2.38 19.89 -17.42
N LEU A 346 -2.09 19.40 -18.61
CA LEU A 346 -3.08 18.84 -19.53
C LEU A 346 -2.97 17.33 -19.49
N GLU A 347 -4.09 16.65 -19.29
CA GLU A 347 -4.15 15.20 -19.14
C GLU A 347 -5.26 14.63 -20.02
N ARG A 348 -5.00 13.51 -20.68
CA ARG A 348 -6.03 12.68 -21.30
C ARG A 348 -5.88 11.26 -20.77
N ARG A 349 -6.98 10.68 -20.32
CA ARG A 349 -7.09 9.27 -19.94
C ARG A 349 -8.08 8.57 -20.86
N ASP A 350 -7.70 7.43 -21.39
CA ASP A 350 -8.58 6.52 -22.13
C ASP A 350 -8.66 5.19 -21.36
N ASP A 351 -9.87 4.77 -21.04
CA ASP A 351 -10.18 3.57 -20.28
C ASP A 351 -10.96 2.60 -21.18
N GLU A 352 -10.53 1.35 -21.29
CA GLU A 352 -11.18 0.29 -22.07
C GLU A 352 -11.44 -0.94 -21.19
N LEU A 353 -12.57 -1.60 -21.40
CA LEU A 353 -12.91 -2.86 -20.74
C LEU A 353 -13.43 -3.88 -21.76
N SER A 354 -12.78 -5.03 -21.82
CA SER A 354 -13.33 -6.24 -22.45
C SER A 354 -13.83 -7.18 -21.36
N ASN A 355 -15.11 -7.54 -21.43
CA ASN A 355 -15.73 -8.52 -20.54
C ASN A 355 -16.96 -9.11 -21.25
N SER A 356 -17.17 -10.42 -21.16
CA SER A 356 -18.31 -11.09 -21.81
C SER A 356 -19.67 -10.63 -21.30
N GLY A 357 -19.72 -10.10 -20.08
CA GLY A 357 -20.92 -9.52 -19.48
C GLY A 357 -21.19 -8.07 -19.87
N VAL A 358 -20.31 -7.42 -20.64
CA VAL A 358 -20.46 -6.04 -21.12
C VAL A 358 -20.79 -6.08 -22.62
N THR A 359 -21.94 -5.54 -23.00
CA THR A 359 -22.38 -5.50 -24.41
C THR A 359 -21.64 -4.40 -25.17
N ASP A 360 -20.98 -4.79 -26.26
CA ASP A 360 -20.03 -3.99 -27.05
C ASP A 360 -18.80 -3.52 -26.24
N ALA A 361 -17.59 -3.69 -26.78
CA ALA A 361 -16.41 -3.10 -26.15
C ALA A 361 -16.60 -1.58 -26.09
N ARG A 362 -16.66 -1.02 -24.88
CA ARG A 362 -16.84 0.42 -24.65
C ARG A 362 -15.55 1.02 -24.11
N SER A 363 -15.19 2.17 -24.65
CA SER A 363 -14.13 3.01 -24.13
C SER A 363 -14.73 4.26 -23.48
N ARG A 364 -14.03 4.81 -22.49
CA ARG A 364 -14.32 6.11 -21.89
C ARG A 364 -13.08 6.97 -21.99
N SER A 365 -13.24 8.23 -22.37
CA SER A 365 -12.13 9.19 -22.35
C SER A 365 -12.40 10.33 -21.38
N GLN A 366 -11.37 10.82 -20.72
CA GLN A 366 -11.44 11.94 -19.80
C GLN A 366 -10.30 12.90 -20.10
N ASN A 367 -10.62 14.13 -20.50
CA ASN A 367 -9.64 15.20 -20.73
C ASN A 367 -9.66 16.15 -19.54
N ALA A 368 -8.50 16.66 -19.13
CA ALA A 368 -8.44 17.53 -17.98
C ALA A 368 -7.42 18.65 -18.09
N LEU A 369 -7.78 19.79 -17.49
CA LEU A 369 -6.87 20.87 -17.15
C LEU A 369 -6.76 20.95 -15.62
N ALA A 370 -5.53 20.84 -15.10
CA ALA A 370 -5.24 21.05 -13.69
C ALA A 370 -4.26 22.21 -13.50
N LEU A 371 -4.55 23.08 -12.53
CA LEU A 371 -3.75 24.21 -12.14
C LEU A 371 -3.44 24.11 -10.64
N GLY A 372 -2.20 24.41 -10.27
CA GLY A 372 -1.74 24.39 -8.89
C GLY A 372 -0.90 25.62 -8.56
N TYR A 373 -1.04 26.09 -7.32
CA TYR A 373 -0.26 27.16 -6.74
C TYR A 373 0.24 26.75 -5.35
N GLY A 374 1.54 26.88 -5.14
CA GLY A 374 2.21 26.66 -3.87
C GLY A 374 2.93 27.93 -3.40
N LEU A 375 2.92 28.17 -2.10
CA LEU A 375 3.68 29.23 -1.46
C LEU A 375 4.36 28.66 -0.22
N HIS A 376 5.67 28.83 -0.11
CA HIS A 376 6.42 28.54 1.11
C HIS A 376 7.16 29.80 1.57
N LEU A 377 6.63 30.48 2.59
CA LEU A 377 7.15 31.75 3.08
C LEU A 377 7.37 31.70 4.59
N GLY A 378 8.62 31.49 4.99
CA GLY A 378 9.03 31.38 6.38
C GLY A 378 8.27 30.27 7.10
N ARG A 379 7.37 30.65 8.00
CA ARG A 379 6.59 29.70 8.84
C ARG A 379 5.30 29.22 8.19
N HIS A 380 4.98 29.75 7.00
CA HIS A 380 3.71 29.54 6.34
C HIS A 380 3.88 28.74 5.07
N THR A 381 2.97 27.79 4.85
CA THR A 381 2.85 27.09 3.58
C THR A 381 1.40 27.07 3.13
N LEU A 382 1.17 27.39 1.86
CA LEU A 382 -0.15 27.36 1.24
C LEU A 382 -0.06 26.53 -0.03
N GLN A 383 -1.07 25.70 -0.27
CA GLN A 383 -1.25 24.95 -1.50
C GLN A 383 -2.71 25.09 -1.96
N LEU A 384 -2.89 25.50 -3.21
CA LEU A 384 -4.18 25.62 -3.87
C LEU A 384 -4.13 24.81 -5.16
N ASN A 385 -5.14 23.99 -5.43
CA ASN A 385 -5.26 23.29 -6.70
C ASN A 385 -6.70 23.40 -7.20
N ALA A 386 -6.84 23.50 -8.52
CA ALA A 386 -8.11 23.47 -9.22
C ALA A 386 -7.96 22.60 -10.46
N ARG A 387 -8.96 21.77 -10.74
CA ARG A 387 -8.98 20.88 -11.89
C ARG A 387 -10.37 20.85 -12.51
N HIS A 388 -10.42 20.79 -13.83
CA HIS A 388 -11.62 20.52 -14.58
C HIS A 388 -11.38 19.30 -15.46
N ASP A 389 -12.23 18.29 -15.31
CA ASP A 389 -12.24 17.05 -16.08
C ASP A 389 -13.50 17.03 -16.96
N ASP A 390 -13.35 16.80 -18.25
CA ASP A 390 -14.44 16.55 -19.19
C ASP A 390 -14.44 15.06 -19.55
N ASP A 391 -15.42 14.33 -19.02
CA ASP A 391 -15.58 12.89 -19.18
C ASP A 391 -16.58 12.60 -20.32
N SER A 392 -16.24 11.69 -21.24
CA SER A 392 -17.06 11.41 -22.42
C SER A 392 -18.44 10.85 -22.09
N GLU A 393 -18.62 10.25 -20.89
CA GLU A 393 -19.89 9.69 -20.44
C GLU A 393 -20.63 10.61 -19.46
N PHE A 394 -19.91 11.44 -18.70
CA PHE A 394 -20.46 12.21 -17.58
C PHE A 394 -20.33 13.73 -17.69
N GLY A 395 -19.70 14.22 -18.75
CA GLY A 395 -19.41 15.63 -19.02
C GLY A 395 -18.46 16.26 -18.00
N GLY A 396 -18.50 17.60 -17.96
CA GLY A 396 -17.61 18.40 -17.11
C GLY A 396 -17.80 18.22 -15.60
N LYS A 397 -16.70 18.02 -14.88
CA LYS A 397 -16.60 18.01 -13.40
C LYS A 397 -15.41 18.85 -12.94
N SER A 398 -15.64 19.74 -12.00
CA SER A 398 -14.58 20.53 -11.37
C SER A 398 -14.29 20.06 -9.96
N THR A 399 -13.01 19.93 -9.64
CA THR A 399 -12.50 19.66 -8.30
C THR A 399 -11.52 20.72 -7.86
N GLY A 400 -11.41 20.91 -6.54
CA GLY A 400 -10.47 21.86 -5.98
C GLY A 400 -10.01 21.45 -4.60
N SER A 401 -8.85 21.94 -4.19
CA SER A 401 -8.30 21.73 -2.86
C SER A 401 -7.56 22.97 -2.38
N ALA A 402 -7.66 23.26 -1.08
CA ALA A 402 -6.86 24.25 -0.40
C ALA A 402 -6.25 23.63 0.86
N ALA A 403 -4.96 23.86 1.08
CA ALA A 403 -4.24 23.36 2.23
C ALA A 403 -3.31 24.44 2.77
N TYR A 404 -3.31 24.64 4.09
CA TYR A 404 -2.48 25.60 4.78
C TYR A 404 -1.73 24.96 5.94
N GLY A 405 -0.45 25.30 6.10
CA GLY A 405 0.40 24.87 7.20
C GLY A 405 1.06 26.07 7.88
N PHE A 406 1.09 26.04 9.22
CA PHE A 406 1.73 27.07 10.04
C PHE A 406 2.66 26.44 11.08
N ALA A 407 3.96 26.69 10.94
CA ALA A 407 4.99 26.28 11.90
C ALA A 407 5.02 27.22 13.11
N PHE A 408 4.11 27.04 14.06
CA PHE A 408 3.90 27.95 15.20
C PHE A 408 4.97 27.82 16.32
N ALA A 409 5.87 26.84 16.22
CA ALA A 409 7.14 26.80 16.95
C ALA A 409 8.20 26.06 16.10
N SER A 410 9.46 26.01 16.54
CA SER A 410 10.57 25.39 15.79
C SER A 410 10.30 23.94 15.39
N ASN A 411 9.66 23.17 16.27
CA ASN A 411 9.42 21.75 16.08
C ASN A 411 7.93 21.42 15.87
N TRP A 412 7.05 22.44 15.87
CA TRP A 412 5.60 22.24 15.81
C TRP A 412 4.96 22.90 14.59
N ARG A 413 4.06 22.16 13.95
CA ARG A 413 3.30 22.63 12.79
C ARG A 413 1.84 22.21 12.89
N ALA A 414 0.95 23.17 12.72
CA ALA A 414 -0.47 22.91 12.53
C ALA A 414 -0.79 22.95 11.02
N THR A 415 -1.68 22.07 10.56
CA THR A 415 -2.14 22.03 9.18
C THR A 415 -3.67 21.98 9.12
N ALA A 416 -4.23 22.57 8.07
CA ALA A 416 -5.63 22.47 7.73
C ALA A 416 -5.76 22.25 6.23
N SER A 417 -6.63 21.35 5.80
CA SER A 417 -6.89 21.12 4.39
C SER A 417 -8.37 20.86 4.13
N ALA A 418 -8.82 21.25 2.95
CA ALA A 418 -10.15 20.96 2.44
C ALA A 418 -10.06 20.67 0.95
N GLY A 419 -10.86 19.73 0.47
CA GLY A 419 -10.88 19.39 -0.95
C GLY A 419 -12.13 18.64 -1.38
N THR A 420 -12.41 18.72 -2.67
CA THR A 420 -13.45 17.94 -3.33
C THR A 420 -12.82 16.91 -4.26
N ALA A 421 -13.52 15.79 -4.44
CA ALA A 421 -13.14 14.76 -5.41
C ALA A 421 -14.38 14.16 -6.05
N PHE A 422 -14.21 13.48 -7.19
CA PHE A 422 -15.25 12.66 -7.77
C PHE A 422 -14.67 11.33 -8.30
N LYS A 423 -15.56 10.35 -8.45
CA LYS A 423 -15.29 9.08 -9.12
C LYS A 423 -16.42 8.81 -10.10
N ALA A 424 -16.09 8.64 -11.38
CA ALA A 424 -17.05 8.21 -12.38
C ALA A 424 -17.35 6.70 -12.18
N PRO A 425 -18.59 6.24 -12.41
CA PRO A 425 -18.92 4.82 -12.50
C PRO A 425 -17.96 4.09 -13.43
N THR A 426 -17.58 2.87 -13.10
CA THR A 426 -16.76 2.04 -14.00
C THR A 426 -17.55 1.61 -15.24
N LEU A 427 -16.85 1.21 -16.29
CA LEU A 427 -17.49 0.65 -17.48
C LEU A 427 -18.37 -0.57 -17.13
N TYR A 428 -17.92 -1.43 -16.21
CA TYR A 428 -18.71 -2.56 -15.72
C TYR A 428 -19.97 -2.13 -14.97
N GLN A 429 -19.88 -1.11 -14.12
CA GLN A 429 -21.02 -0.59 -13.35
C GLN A 429 -22.13 0.00 -14.23
N ARG A 430 -21.81 0.42 -15.46
CA ARG A 430 -22.81 0.96 -16.38
C ARG A 430 -23.32 -0.04 -17.40
N PHE A 431 -22.41 -0.81 -17.99
CA PHE A 431 -22.68 -1.53 -19.23
C PHE A 431 -22.63 -3.05 -19.07
N SER A 432 -22.31 -3.56 -17.87
CA SER A 432 -22.43 -4.99 -17.63
C SER A 432 -23.90 -5.41 -17.47
N LEU A 433 -24.15 -6.71 -17.45
CA LEU A 433 -25.47 -7.24 -17.10
C LEU A 433 -25.97 -6.75 -15.72
N TYR A 434 -25.09 -6.40 -14.78
CA TYR A 434 -25.44 -5.81 -13.48
C TYR A 434 -25.47 -4.27 -13.48
N GLY A 435 -25.16 -3.66 -14.62
CA GLY A 435 -24.96 -2.23 -14.74
C GLY A 435 -26.25 -1.43 -14.86
N ASP A 436 -26.15 -0.13 -14.58
CA ASP A 436 -27.22 0.84 -14.73
C ASP A 436 -26.66 2.10 -15.42
N GLU A 437 -27.19 2.43 -16.60
CA GLU A 437 -26.74 3.59 -17.38
C GLU A 437 -27.08 4.92 -16.72
N THR A 438 -28.04 4.94 -15.78
CA THR A 438 -28.49 6.12 -15.05
C THR A 438 -27.61 6.48 -13.86
N LEU A 439 -26.58 5.67 -13.57
CA LEU A 439 -25.62 5.95 -12.51
C LEU A 439 -25.01 7.34 -12.67
N ARG A 440 -24.81 8.01 -11.54
CA ARG A 440 -24.17 9.31 -11.43
C ARG A 440 -22.78 9.17 -10.81
N PRO A 441 -21.86 10.09 -11.13
CA PRO A 441 -20.58 10.19 -10.43
C PRO A 441 -20.75 10.36 -8.93
N GLU A 442 -19.92 9.62 -8.21
CA GLU A 442 -19.73 9.80 -6.78
C GLU A 442 -18.93 11.06 -6.55
N THR A 443 -19.33 11.83 -5.54
CA THR A 443 -18.64 13.08 -5.20
C THR A 443 -18.30 13.09 -3.73
N SER A 444 -17.18 13.71 -3.38
CA SER A 444 -16.73 13.78 -1.99
C SER A 444 -16.33 15.19 -1.60
N ARG A 445 -16.51 15.48 -0.31
CA ARG A 445 -16.03 16.69 0.35
C ARG A 445 -15.30 16.28 1.61
N ASN A 446 -14.01 16.61 1.68
CA ASN A 446 -13.15 16.24 2.78
C ASN A 446 -12.55 17.49 3.45
N VAL A 447 -12.44 17.42 4.77
CA VAL A 447 -11.72 18.40 5.61
C VAL A 447 -10.80 17.69 6.58
N GLU A 448 -9.60 18.23 6.80
CA GLU A 448 -8.61 17.70 7.75
C GLU A 448 -7.97 18.81 8.58
N LEU A 449 -7.66 18.46 9.83
CA LEU A 449 -6.85 19.26 10.74
C LEU A 449 -5.72 18.38 11.26
N GLY A 450 -4.49 18.84 11.09
CA GLY A 450 -3.29 18.13 11.50
C GLY A 450 -2.48 18.91 12.52
N LEU A 451 -1.84 18.19 13.43
CA LEU A 451 -0.79 18.69 14.30
C LEU A 451 0.41 17.77 14.16
N LYS A 452 1.59 18.32 13.86
CA LYS A 452 2.83 17.58 13.69
C LYS A 452 3.90 18.17 14.60
N TRP A 453 4.65 17.29 15.24
CA TRP A 453 5.87 17.60 15.98
C TRP A 453 7.02 16.74 15.48
N ALA A 454 8.21 17.32 15.31
CA ALA A 454 9.41 16.59 14.95
C ALA A 454 10.67 17.21 15.56
N GLU A 455 11.54 16.37 16.12
CA GLU A 455 12.85 16.75 16.64
C GLU A 455 13.85 15.60 16.44
N GLY A 456 14.86 15.84 15.59
CA GLY A 456 15.84 14.80 15.22
C GLY A 456 15.16 13.59 14.58
N SER A 457 15.27 12.42 15.22
CA SER A 457 14.61 11.18 14.79
C SER A 457 13.23 10.95 15.42
N ASN A 458 12.80 11.83 16.32
CA ASN A 458 11.53 11.70 17.03
C ASN A 458 10.45 12.49 16.31
N ASN A 459 9.24 11.94 16.24
CA ASN A 459 8.10 12.62 15.67
C ASN A 459 6.78 12.15 16.29
N PHE A 460 5.79 13.03 16.21
CA PHE A 460 4.41 12.76 16.58
C PHE A 460 3.48 13.50 15.62
N SER A 461 2.37 12.85 15.25
CA SER A 461 1.30 13.49 14.50
C SER A 461 -0.06 13.09 15.03
N ALA A 462 -0.99 14.04 14.94
CA ALA A 462 -2.41 13.83 15.16
C ALA A 462 -3.17 14.45 13.99
N THR A 463 -4.01 13.66 13.31
CA THR A 463 -4.81 14.13 12.18
C THR A 463 -6.28 13.78 12.40
N LEU A 464 -7.10 14.82 12.52
CA LEU A 464 -8.56 14.74 12.50
C LEU A 464 -9.03 14.88 11.06
N TYR A 465 -9.94 14.01 10.62
CA TYR A 465 -10.46 14.05 9.26
C TYR A 465 -11.95 13.76 9.21
N ARG A 466 -12.61 14.31 8.19
CA ARG A 466 -13.99 13.97 7.81
C ARG A 466 -14.16 14.08 6.31
N ASN A 467 -14.53 12.97 5.68
CA ASN A 467 -14.88 12.85 4.27
C ASN A 467 -16.34 12.42 4.13
N ASN A 468 -17.16 13.21 3.43
CA ASN A 468 -18.53 12.84 3.08
C ASN A 468 -18.59 12.51 1.59
N VAL A 469 -18.96 11.28 1.26
CA VAL A 469 -19.23 10.82 -0.11
C VAL A 469 -20.73 10.81 -0.36
N SER A 470 -21.14 11.37 -1.48
CA SER A 470 -22.53 11.38 -1.97
C SER A 470 -22.64 10.62 -3.28
N ASN A 471 -23.83 10.08 -3.54
CA ASN A 471 -24.14 9.19 -4.66
C ASN A 471 -23.30 7.90 -4.62
N LEU A 472 -22.97 7.39 -3.44
CA LEU A 472 -22.15 6.20 -3.28
C LEU A 472 -22.70 5.07 -4.16
N ILE A 473 -21.87 4.47 -5.00
CA ILE A 473 -22.28 3.34 -5.84
C ILE A 473 -22.01 2.06 -5.07
N ASP A 474 -23.05 1.25 -4.91
CA ASP A 474 -22.97 -0.06 -4.27
C ASP A 474 -23.83 -1.05 -5.05
N TRP A 475 -23.60 -2.33 -4.80
CA TRP A 475 -24.43 -3.40 -5.32
C TRP A 475 -25.71 -3.54 -4.49
N GLN A 476 -26.86 -3.64 -5.17
CA GLN A 476 -28.17 -3.78 -4.55
C GLN A 476 -28.83 -5.08 -5.01
N GLY A 477 -28.96 -6.02 -4.08
CA GLY A 477 -29.52 -7.34 -4.35
C GLY A 477 -31.04 -7.34 -4.53
N LYS A 478 -31.52 -8.07 -5.55
CA LYS A 478 -32.95 -8.27 -5.86
C LYS A 478 -33.74 -6.97 -6.05
N THR A 479 -33.07 -5.90 -6.44
CA THR A 479 -33.66 -4.56 -6.64
C THR A 479 -33.02 -3.92 -7.87
N GLY A 480 -33.81 -3.15 -8.63
CA GLY A 480 -33.35 -2.47 -9.85
C GLY A 480 -33.87 -3.11 -11.14
N THR A 481 -33.55 -2.48 -12.27
CA THR A 481 -34.06 -2.84 -13.61
C THR A 481 -33.00 -3.39 -14.55
N CYS A 482 -31.76 -3.58 -14.09
CA CYS A 482 -30.70 -4.20 -14.88
C CYS A 482 -31.00 -5.68 -15.20
N ALA A 483 -30.41 -6.18 -16.28
CA ALA A 483 -30.62 -7.56 -16.74
C ALA A 483 -30.21 -8.61 -15.68
N GLY A 484 -29.21 -8.29 -14.86
CA GLY A 484 -28.67 -9.14 -13.80
C GLY A 484 -29.64 -9.39 -12.66
N ASN A 485 -30.72 -8.59 -12.54
CA ASN A 485 -31.68 -8.73 -11.45
C ASN A 485 -32.55 -10.01 -11.53
N SER A 486 -32.56 -10.69 -12.68
CA SER A 486 -33.26 -11.97 -12.90
C SER A 486 -32.33 -13.19 -12.94
N GLY A 487 -31.01 -12.98 -12.79
CA GLY A 487 -29.99 -14.03 -12.90
C GLY A 487 -29.69 -14.80 -11.59
N PRO A 488 -28.69 -15.70 -11.61
CA PRO A 488 -28.28 -16.49 -10.44
C PRO A 488 -27.71 -15.63 -9.30
N TYR A 489 -27.21 -14.43 -9.61
CA TYR A 489 -26.76 -13.43 -8.65
C TYR A 489 -27.62 -12.16 -8.79
N PRO A 490 -28.90 -12.20 -8.37
CA PRO A 490 -29.85 -11.13 -8.67
C PRO A 490 -29.48 -9.83 -7.97
N GLY A 491 -29.15 -8.79 -8.74
CA GLY A 491 -28.94 -7.44 -8.24
C GLY A 491 -28.40 -6.49 -9.29
N CYS A 492 -28.39 -5.20 -8.97
CA CYS A 492 -27.91 -4.11 -9.83
C CYS A 492 -26.98 -3.17 -9.07
N TYR A 493 -26.07 -2.52 -9.77
CA TYR A 493 -25.40 -1.33 -9.22
C TYR A 493 -26.38 -0.17 -9.16
N ALA A 494 -26.33 0.59 -8.07
CA ALA A 494 -27.14 1.80 -7.92
C ALA A 494 -26.38 2.85 -7.11
N ASN A 495 -26.68 4.13 -7.34
CA ASN A 495 -26.26 5.19 -6.41
C ASN A 495 -27.09 5.08 -5.13
N VAL A 496 -26.54 4.41 -4.13
CA VAL A 496 -27.15 4.25 -2.81
C VAL A 496 -26.50 5.16 -1.79
N GLY A 497 -27.11 6.34 -1.66
CA GLY A 497 -26.95 7.12 -0.46
C GLY A 497 -25.62 7.83 -0.29
N LYS A 498 -25.28 8.02 0.99
CA LYS A 498 -24.12 8.78 1.42
C LYS A 498 -23.25 7.96 2.37
N ALA A 499 -21.94 8.06 2.22
CA ALA A 499 -20.99 7.52 3.20
C ALA A 499 -20.28 8.65 3.93
N ARG A 500 -19.96 8.43 5.20
CA ARG A 500 -19.10 9.31 5.99
C ARG A 500 -17.93 8.51 6.53
N TYR A 501 -16.74 9.02 6.27
CA TYR A 501 -15.48 8.54 6.83
C TYR A 501 -14.96 9.64 7.74
N GLU A 502 -14.92 9.42 9.05
CA GLU A 502 -14.41 10.41 10.00
C GLU A 502 -13.61 9.71 11.07
N GLY A 503 -12.60 10.40 11.60
CA GLY A 503 -11.74 9.81 12.62
C GLY A 503 -10.59 10.69 13.06
N LEU A 504 -9.79 10.10 13.94
CA LEU A 504 -8.52 10.58 14.45
C LEU A 504 -7.45 9.54 14.18
N THR A 505 -6.40 9.92 13.46
CA THR A 505 -5.16 9.14 13.33
C THR A 505 -4.10 9.77 14.23
N LEU A 506 -3.58 9.00 15.18
CA LEU A 506 -2.38 9.33 15.96
C LEU A 506 -1.23 8.48 15.43
N ALA A 507 -0.05 9.07 15.23
CA ALA A 507 1.15 8.34 14.87
C ALA A 507 2.39 8.96 15.49
N GLY A 508 3.44 8.17 15.66
CA GLY A 508 4.72 8.70 16.12
C GLY A 508 5.84 7.68 16.14
N ALA A 509 7.06 8.20 16.24
CA ALA A 509 8.26 7.44 16.50
C ALA A 509 9.11 8.16 17.55
N TYR A 510 9.68 7.39 18.47
CA TYR A 510 10.49 7.92 19.56
C TYR A 510 11.68 7.03 19.82
N ARG A 511 12.86 7.62 19.94
CA ARG A 511 14.10 6.92 20.25
C ARG A 511 14.36 6.96 21.75
N LEU A 512 14.32 5.80 22.40
CA LEU A 512 14.65 5.60 23.81
C LEU A 512 15.97 4.82 23.91
N GLY A 513 17.09 5.56 23.99
CA GLY A 513 18.44 4.96 23.97
C GLY A 513 18.72 4.23 22.66
N VAL A 514 18.99 2.92 22.74
CA VAL A 514 19.22 2.03 21.58
C VAL A 514 17.93 1.49 20.98
N MET A 515 16.79 1.70 21.63
CA MET A 515 15.48 1.25 21.18
C MET A 515 14.77 2.36 20.41
N LYS A 516 14.12 2.01 19.32
CA LYS A 516 13.21 2.87 18.56
C LYS A 516 11.80 2.33 18.75
N LEU A 517 10.96 3.14 19.36
CA LEU A 517 9.53 2.90 19.47
C LEU A 517 8.84 3.56 18.28
N ARG A 518 7.85 2.89 17.71
CA ARG A 518 6.98 3.43 16.66
C ARG A 518 5.55 2.99 16.90
N GLY A 519 4.59 3.77 16.44
CA GLY A 519 3.23 3.28 16.39
C GLY A 519 2.23 4.24 15.81
N SER A 520 1.03 3.70 15.61
CA SER A 520 -0.16 4.43 15.23
C SER A 520 -1.39 3.87 15.93
N LEU A 521 -2.36 4.76 16.17
CA LEU A 521 -3.69 4.44 16.66
C LEU A 521 -4.70 5.20 15.81
N ASP A 522 -5.65 4.48 15.26
CA ASP A 522 -6.71 5.01 14.43
C ASP A 522 -8.06 4.78 15.09
N LEU A 523 -8.77 5.88 15.33
CA LEU A 523 -10.13 5.89 15.87
C LEU A 523 -11.06 6.41 14.78
N GLN A 524 -11.83 5.53 14.15
CA GLN A 524 -12.61 5.85 12.96
C GLN A 524 -14.09 5.41 13.07
N ASN A 525 -14.94 6.04 12.26
CA ASN A 525 -16.38 5.79 12.19
C ASN A 525 -16.88 5.73 10.75
N PRO A 526 -16.44 4.74 9.93
CA PRO A 526 -16.87 4.62 8.53
C PRO A 526 -18.31 4.12 8.46
N LYS A 527 -19.26 4.97 8.06
CA LYS A 527 -20.69 4.67 8.05
C LYS A 527 -21.38 4.98 6.72
N ASN A 528 -22.35 4.14 6.38
CA ASN A 528 -23.42 4.52 5.46
C ASN A 528 -24.43 5.38 6.25
N LEU A 529 -24.65 6.61 5.79
CA LEU A 529 -25.49 7.60 6.47
C LEU A 529 -27.00 7.33 6.30
N ASP A 530 -27.39 6.59 5.27
CA ASP A 530 -28.80 6.28 5.01
C ASP A 530 -29.27 5.13 5.91
N THR A 531 -28.43 4.11 6.10
CA THR A 531 -28.74 2.96 6.98
C THR A 531 -28.24 3.15 8.41
N GLY A 532 -27.36 4.13 8.66
CA GLY A 532 -26.67 4.35 9.94
C GLY A 532 -25.62 3.28 10.29
N ARG A 533 -25.39 2.30 9.40
CA ARG A 533 -24.51 1.16 9.66
C ARG A 533 -23.05 1.44 9.37
N LEU A 534 -22.19 0.73 10.07
CA LEU A 534 -20.77 0.66 9.72
C LEU A 534 -20.61 -0.03 8.37
N LEU A 535 -19.61 0.42 7.62
CA LEU A 535 -19.20 -0.27 6.41
C LEU A 535 -18.42 -1.55 6.75
N GLY A 536 -18.53 -2.56 5.89
CA GLY A 536 -17.93 -3.88 6.11
C GLY A 536 -16.41 -3.86 6.17
N ARG A 537 -15.85 -4.78 6.96
CA ARG A 537 -14.42 -5.11 7.12
C ARG A 537 -13.54 -3.96 7.60
N ARG A 538 -14.13 -2.93 8.21
CA ARG A 538 -13.39 -1.80 8.80
C ARG A 538 -13.68 -1.71 10.30
N ALA A 539 -12.65 -1.72 11.12
CA ALA A 539 -12.80 -1.61 12.57
C ALA A 539 -12.94 -0.14 12.94
N ARG A 540 -13.66 0.14 14.04
CA ARG A 540 -13.67 1.49 14.63
C ARG A 540 -12.34 1.89 15.22
N GLN A 541 -11.53 0.90 15.59
CA GLN A 541 -10.28 1.09 16.31
C GLN A 541 -9.27 0.07 15.80
N HIS A 542 -8.12 0.55 15.35
CA HIS A 542 -6.99 -0.31 15.03
C HIS A 542 -5.68 0.39 15.39
N ALA A 543 -4.65 -0.39 15.66
CA ALA A 543 -3.36 0.11 16.10
C ALA A 543 -2.23 -0.77 15.60
N VAL A 544 -1.08 -0.13 15.36
CA VAL A 544 0.19 -0.80 15.08
C VAL A 544 1.19 -0.22 16.06
N LEU A 545 1.83 -1.05 16.88
CA LEU A 545 2.88 -0.63 17.80
C LEU A 545 4.13 -1.46 17.52
N GLY A 546 5.31 -0.87 17.57
CA GLY A 546 6.55 -1.56 17.29
C GLY A 546 7.71 -1.04 18.12
N ALA A 547 8.64 -1.94 18.41
CA ALA A 547 9.90 -1.62 19.05
C ALA A 547 11.04 -2.31 18.29
N ASP A 548 12.03 -1.54 17.88
CA ASP A 548 13.25 -1.99 17.21
C ASP A 548 14.46 -1.72 18.09
N THR A 549 15.44 -2.62 18.08
CA THR A 549 16.75 -2.34 18.64
C THR A 549 17.86 -2.95 17.79
N ARG A 550 19.09 -2.45 17.99
CA ARG A 550 20.28 -3.08 17.44
C ARG A 550 21.17 -3.57 18.56
N LEU A 551 21.51 -4.85 18.50
CA LEU A 551 22.32 -5.52 19.51
C LEU A 551 23.32 -6.44 18.81
N ALA A 552 24.62 -6.22 19.06
CA ALA A 552 25.70 -7.05 18.54
C ALA A 552 25.65 -7.30 17.01
N GLY A 553 25.33 -6.27 16.22
CA GLY A 553 25.21 -6.36 14.75
C GLY A 553 23.85 -6.86 14.24
N TRP A 554 22.99 -7.37 15.13
CA TRP A 554 21.64 -7.79 14.80
C TRP A 554 20.65 -6.63 14.95
N THR A 555 19.73 -6.50 14.01
CA THR A 555 18.50 -5.72 14.19
C THR A 555 17.42 -6.68 14.68
N LEU A 556 16.80 -6.35 15.81
CA LEU A 556 15.72 -7.11 16.42
C LEU A 556 14.49 -6.22 16.49
N GLY A 557 13.32 -6.75 16.17
CA GLY A 557 12.09 -6.01 16.31
C GLY A 557 10.89 -6.86 16.70
N VAL A 558 10.00 -6.22 17.45
CA VAL A 558 8.68 -6.73 17.81
C VAL A 558 7.63 -5.75 17.31
N GLU A 559 6.51 -6.29 16.84
CA GLU A 559 5.39 -5.52 16.31
C GLU A 559 4.09 -6.13 16.82
N LEU A 560 3.20 -5.27 17.31
CA LEU A 560 1.82 -5.60 17.65
C LEU A 560 0.91 -4.94 16.62
N GLN A 561 0.09 -5.74 15.94
CA GLN A 561 -0.99 -5.27 15.10
C GLN A 561 -2.32 -5.65 15.73
N ALA A 562 -3.20 -4.68 15.98
CA ALA A 562 -4.49 -4.91 16.59
C ALA A 562 -5.61 -4.24 15.79
N SER A 563 -6.74 -4.93 15.64
CA SER A 563 -7.95 -4.39 15.01
C SER A 563 -9.17 -4.87 15.79
N GLY A 564 -10.07 -3.95 16.10
CA GLY A 564 -11.30 -4.21 16.86
C GLY A 564 -12.30 -5.09 16.12
N GLU A 565 -13.50 -5.27 16.70
CA GLU A 565 -14.57 -5.99 15.99
C GLU A 565 -14.97 -5.28 14.69
N ARG A 566 -15.39 -6.07 13.70
CA ARG A 566 -15.80 -5.60 12.37
C ARG A 566 -17.09 -6.32 11.96
N TYR A 567 -17.86 -5.73 11.07
CA TYR A 567 -18.90 -6.46 10.33
C TYR A 567 -18.31 -6.97 9.03
N ASP A 568 -18.70 -8.13 8.52
CA ASP A 568 -18.16 -8.64 7.25
C ASP A 568 -18.69 -7.86 6.03
N ASN A 569 -19.89 -7.31 6.12
CA ASN A 569 -20.54 -6.49 5.09
C ASN A 569 -21.45 -5.44 5.74
N ASN A 570 -22.18 -4.67 4.93
CA ASN A 570 -23.06 -3.57 5.34
C ASN A 570 -24.55 -3.98 5.49
N ASN A 571 -24.88 -5.27 5.39
CA ASN A 571 -26.26 -5.77 5.46
C ASN A 571 -26.87 -5.71 6.87
N VAL A 572 -28.20 -5.86 6.98
CA VAL A 572 -28.96 -5.78 8.24
C VAL A 572 -28.49 -6.78 9.28
N ASN A 573 -28.26 -8.01 8.83
CA ASN A 573 -27.82 -9.11 9.67
C ASN A 573 -26.36 -9.47 9.35
N ALA A 574 -25.54 -8.44 9.07
CA ALA A 574 -24.14 -8.64 8.74
C ALA A 574 -23.44 -9.43 9.86
N PRO A 575 -22.79 -10.55 9.52
CA PRO A 575 -22.02 -11.32 10.49
C PRO A 575 -20.90 -10.46 11.08
N LYS A 576 -20.63 -10.66 12.38
CA LYS A 576 -19.51 -10.02 13.06
C LYS A 576 -18.24 -10.85 12.92
N LEU A 577 -17.13 -10.17 12.66
CA LEU A 577 -15.78 -10.67 12.78
C LEU A 577 -15.21 -10.19 14.11
N GLY A 578 -14.69 -11.12 14.91
CA GLY A 578 -14.06 -10.79 16.19
C GLY A 578 -12.85 -9.88 16.01
N GLY A 579 -12.58 -9.07 17.05
CA GLY A 579 -11.32 -8.34 17.13
C GLY A 579 -10.12 -9.29 17.27
N TYR A 580 -8.95 -8.83 16.85
CA TYR A 580 -7.72 -9.61 16.94
C TYR A 580 -6.52 -8.73 17.32
N ALA A 581 -5.50 -9.39 17.85
CA ALA A 581 -4.19 -8.80 18.10
C ALA A 581 -3.12 -9.83 17.71
N LEU A 582 -2.16 -9.43 16.90
CA LEU A 582 -1.08 -10.25 16.37
C LEU A 582 0.24 -9.70 16.89
N VAL A 583 1.06 -10.55 17.49
CA VAL A 583 2.45 -10.22 17.84
C VAL A 583 3.35 -10.85 16.80
N ASN A 584 4.18 -10.02 16.18
CA ASN A 584 5.12 -10.43 15.14
C ASN A 584 6.54 -10.11 15.61
N LEU A 585 7.48 -10.99 15.26
CA LEU A 585 8.90 -10.84 15.56
C LEU A 585 9.69 -10.84 14.25
N TYR A 586 10.70 -10.00 14.15
CA TYR A 586 11.61 -10.02 13.01
C TYR A 586 13.04 -9.73 13.46
N VAL A 587 13.97 -10.30 12.71
CA VAL A 587 15.39 -10.18 12.95
C VAL A 587 16.13 -10.09 11.62
N SER A 588 17.17 -9.27 11.57
CA SER A 588 18.08 -9.23 10.43
C SER A 588 19.52 -8.93 10.85
N THR A 589 20.48 -9.42 10.07
CA THR A 589 21.90 -9.12 10.28
C THR A 589 22.68 -9.26 8.97
N ARG A 590 23.78 -8.52 8.85
CA ARG A 590 24.76 -8.75 7.80
C ARG A 590 25.78 -9.77 8.30
N VAL A 591 25.71 -10.99 7.78
CA VAL A 591 26.62 -12.09 8.16
C VAL A 591 27.98 -11.97 7.48
N ALA A 592 28.04 -11.25 6.36
CA ALA A 592 29.23 -10.82 5.66
C ALA A 592 28.95 -9.47 4.96
N ARG A 593 29.98 -8.83 4.40
CA ARG A 593 29.86 -7.51 3.73
C ARG A 593 28.67 -7.45 2.76
N ASP A 594 28.53 -8.49 1.95
CA ASP A 594 27.56 -8.54 0.86
C ASP A 594 26.31 -9.37 1.17
N TYR A 595 26.20 -9.97 2.36
CA TYR A 595 25.15 -10.95 2.68
C TYR A 595 24.28 -10.48 3.85
N LEU A 596 23.01 -10.18 3.57
CA LEU A 596 21.96 -9.90 4.54
C LEU A 596 21.15 -11.18 4.79
N VAL A 597 21.05 -11.60 6.06
CA VAL A 597 20.13 -12.65 6.50
C VAL A 597 18.99 -11.99 7.26
N TYR A 598 17.77 -12.41 7.00
CA TYR A 598 16.60 -11.94 7.72
C TYR A 598 15.62 -13.08 7.99
N ALA A 599 14.89 -12.97 9.08
CA ALA A 599 13.83 -13.89 9.44
C ALA A 599 12.67 -13.14 10.08
N ARG A 600 11.46 -13.66 9.87
CA ARG A 600 10.23 -13.13 10.44
C ARG A 600 9.35 -14.27 10.93
N LEU A 601 8.71 -14.04 12.07
CA LEU A 601 7.66 -14.86 12.65
C LEU A 601 6.42 -13.98 12.81
N ASP A 602 5.40 -14.23 12.00
CA ASP A 602 4.11 -13.55 12.11
C ASP A 602 3.13 -14.38 12.94
N ASN A 603 2.27 -13.68 13.68
CA ASN A 603 1.26 -14.29 14.54
C ASN A 603 1.88 -15.29 15.54
N LEU A 604 2.81 -14.82 16.36
CA LEU A 604 3.56 -15.60 17.36
C LEU A 604 2.67 -16.49 18.24
N ALA A 605 1.50 -15.98 18.62
CA ALA A 605 0.53 -16.65 19.48
C ALA A 605 -0.41 -17.62 18.74
N ASP A 606 -0.25 -17.76 17.41
CA ASP A 606 -1.09 -18.62 16.57
C ASP A 606 -2.59 -18.30 16.73
N LYS A 607 -2.89 -17.00 16.76
CA LYS A 607 -4.24 -16.50 16.96
C LYS A 607 -5.10 -16.83 15.74
N ASP A 608 -6.24 -17.47 15.98
CA ASP A 608 -7.31 -17.58 15.00
C ASP A 608 -8.02 -16.24 14.83
N TYR A 609 -8.06 -15.75 13.59
CA TYR A 609 -8.76 -14.52 13.20
C TYR A 609 -9.19 -14.57 11.74
N ALA A 610 -10.12 -13.67 11.38
CA ALA A 610 -10.66 -13.57 10.03
C ALA A 610 -10.64 -12.13 9.52
N LEU A 611 -10.21 -11.95 8.27
CA LEU A 611 -10.28 -10.69 7.53
C LEU A 611 -11.55 -10.60 6.67
N ALA A 612 -12.10 -11.76 6.29
CA ALA A 612 -13.38 -11.94 5.61
C ALA A 612 -14.07 -13.17 6.21
N ARG A 613 -15.41 -13.16 6.29
CA ARG A 613 -16.16 -14.29 6.83
C ARG A 613 -15.89 -15.57 6.04
N ASN A 614 -15.77 -16.70 6.74
CA ASN A 614 -15.51 -18.05 6.22
C ASN A 614 -14.15 -18.26 5.54
N TYR A 615 -13.35 -17.19 5.38
CA TYR A 615 -11.99 -17.31 4.87
C TYR A 615 -10.99 -17.46 6.01
N ALA A 616 -10.13 -18.47 5.90
CA ALA A 616 -9.04 -18.72 6.82
C ALA A 616 -7.91 -17.70 6.62
N THR A 617 -7.10 -17.54 7.66
CA THR A 617 -5.83 -16.82 7.62
C THR A 617 -4.70 -17.82 7.84
N ALA A 618 -3.45 -17.41 7.56
CA ALA A 618 -2.31 -18.33 7.50
C ALA A 618 -1.89 -18.96 8.84
N GLY A 619 -2.50 -18.56 9.97
CA GLY A 619 -2.05 -18.90 11.31
C GLY A 619 -0.69 -18.27 11.63
N ARG A 620 0.11 -18.94 12.45
CA ARG A 620 1.51 -18.60 12.69
C ARG A 620 2.38 -18.97 11.48
N THR A 621 3.17 -18.02 11.00
CA THR A 621 4.07 -18.25 9.86
C THR A 621 5.50 -17.82 10.17
N ILE A 622 6.46 -18.57 9.64
CA ILE A 622 7.89 -18.25 9.67
C ILE A 622 8.36 -18.08 8.24
N PHE A 623 9.17 -17.05 7.97
CA PHE A 623 9.89 -16.87 6.72
C PHE A 623 11.35 -16.51 7.02
N VAL A 624 12.28 -17.12 6.30
CA VAL A 624 13.72 -16.87 6.40
C VAL A 624 14.25 -16.60 5.00
N GLY A 625 15.05 -15.55 4.86
CA GLY A 625 15.66 -15.17 3.59
C GLY A 625 17.12 -14.77 3.72
N VAL A 626 17.84 -14.92 2.62
CA VAL A 626 19.20 -14.44 2.43
C VAL A 626 19.23 -13.60 1.17
N LYS A 627 19.85 -12.43 1.26
CA LYS A 627 20.07 -11.53 0.13
C LYS A 627 21.55 -11.25 -0.01
N TRP A 628 22.08 -11.52 -1.19
CA TRP A 628 23.39 -11.10 -1.63
C TRP A 628 23.26 -9.82 -2.45
N ALA A 629 24.04 -8.79 -2.09
CA ALA A 629 24.21 -7.57 -2.85
C ALA A 629 25.61 -7.00 -2.53
N PRO A 630 26.52 -6.87 -3.52
CA PRO A 630 27.87 -6.37 -3.28
C PRO A 630 27.83 -4.88 -2.93
N GLN A 631 28.68 -4.48 -1.97
CA GLN A 631 28.83 -3.10 -1.51
C GLN A 631 29.94 -2.33 -2.22
#